data_AF-A0AAU0VX71-F1
#
_entry.id   AF-A0AAU0VX71-F1
#
_cell.length_a   1.000
_cell.length_b   1.000
_cell.length_c   1.000
_cell.angle_alpha   90.00
_cell.angle_beta   90.00
_cell.angle_gamma   90.00
#
_symmetry.space_group_name_H-M   'P 1'
#
loop_
_entity.id
_entity.type
_entity.pdbx_description
1 polymer ?
#
loop_
_entity_poly.entity_id
_entity_poly.type
_entity_poly.pdbx_seq_one_letter_code
_entity_poly.pdbx_strand_id
1 'polypeptide(L)'
;MGVLFAPHAVAADKWGPGYQIPDSTGTADASHIGGYNVTGTGALAYCGDPELAGPEAAGGYGPAQTITAWTSKTTGNAASAEDLARASYVLSKYGQTTTDDQAAAVDAVVYTYLDAGSTYALPNGKRALERLAYPNVAPSAKKWAIGYLNEAAMFAGPYTINIKPTDGPLKAGKKTVVTLDVTAASGHKVPGITLDLTVTGASAGTANVVTNADGLATTTITPAKDGTVDLKALAKSLPATNLRAVSPNNAKAQRLLLAGGTSSAEAQVHLKVERPHGTLTVTKTAAGTNTPLSGVEFEVKDASGATVAAGKTDSNGLWQAGDLAAGTYTVHEVKAVEGYQLAADQTATVTDEKTSHVTVEDVKVPVQPKLKPRPVTIPALPQTGA
;
A
#
# COMPACT_ATOMS: atom_id res chain seq x y z
N MET A 1 -54.51 -54.38 21.69
CA MET A 1 -53.97 -53.82 20.45
C MET A 1 -53.30 -52.49 20.77
N GLY A 2 -52.03 -52.54 21.16
CA GLY A 2 -51.23 -51.34 21.40
C GLY A 2 -50.50 -50.98 20.12
N VAL A 3 -50.86 -49.86 19.51
CA VAL A 3 -50.15 -49.33 18.34
C VAL A 3 -48.81 -48.79 18.85
N LEU A 4 -47.73 -49.52 18.57
CA LEU A 4 -46.37 -48.98 18.70
C LEU A 4 -46.25 -47.82 17.70
N PHE A 5 -46.15 -46.60 18.20
CA PHE A 5 -45.60 -45.51 17.41
C PHE A 5 -44.11 -45.79 17.21
N ALA A 6 -43.73 -46.07 15.96
CA ALA A 6 -42.35 -46.01 15.54
C ALA A 6 -41.78 -44.62 15.92
N PRO A 7 -40.54 -44.53 16.43
CA PRO A 7 -39.88 -43.24 16.54
C PRO A 7 -39.83 -42.65 15.13
N HIS A 8 -40.38 -41.44 15.02
CA HIS A 8 -40.34 -40.68 13.78
C HIS A 8 -38.88 -40.54 13.36
N ALA A 9 -38.54 -41.00 12.16
CA ALA A 9 -37.30 -40.65 11.51
C ALA A 9 -37.32 -39.12 11.29
N VAL A 10 -36.68 -38.38 12.19
CA VAL A 10 -36.59 -36.92 12.09
C VAL A 10 -35.48 -36.60 11.10
N ALA A 11 -35.88 -36.10 9.92
CA ALA A 11 -35.09 -35.42 8.89
C ALA A 11 -33.73 -36.05 8.54
N ALA A 12 -33.74 -36.83 7.46
CA ALA A 12 -32.59 -37.33 6.73
C ALA A 12 -31.51 -36.26 6.48
N ASP A 13 -30.25 -36.70 6.57
CA ASP A 13 -29.03 -36.15 6.00
C ASP A 13 -29.23 -34.89 5.16
N LYS A 14 -28.95 -33.70 5.71
CA LYS A 14 -28.80 -32.50 4.89
C LYS A 14 -27.38 -32.43 4.33
N TRP A 15 -26.96 -33.47 3.62
CA TRP A 15 -25.78 -33.37 2.79
C TRP A 15 -25.94 -32.22 1.81
N GLY A 16 -24.85 -31.49 1.63
CA GLY A 16 -24.71 -30.52 0.58
C GLY A 16 -24.10 -31.15 -0.67
N PRO A 17 -23.53 -30.33 -1.55
CA PRO A 17 -22.75 -30.82 -2.66
C PRO A 17 -21.61 -31.70 -2.16
N GLY A 18 -21.38 -32.83 -2.81
CA GLY A 18 -20.34 -33.79 -2.47
C GLY A 18 -20.71 -35.21 -2.86
N TYR A 19 -19.91 -36.15 -2.36
CA TYR A 19 -20.05 -37.57 -2.69
C TYR A 19 -20.36 -38.38 -1.44
N GLN A 20 -21.33 -39.29 -1.56
CA GLN A 20 -21.51 -40.36 -0.58
C GLN A 20 -20.32 -41.31 -0.68
N ILE A 21 -19.78 -41.75 0.44
CA ILE A 21 -18.68 -42.70 0.47
C ILE A 21 -18.92 -43.71 1.60
N PRO A 22 -18.27 -44.89 1.55
CA PRO A 22 -18.31 -45.80 2.69
C PRO A 22 -17.74 -45.17 3.96
N ASP A 23 -18.28 -45.52 5.12
CA ASP A 23 -17.75 -45.12 6.41
C ASP A 23 -16.40 -45.83 6.74
N SER A 24 -15.90 -45.67 7.96
CA SER A 24 -14.68 -46.36 8.41
C SER A 24 -14.86 -47.87 8.63
N THR A 25 -16.10 -48.36 8.71
CA THR A 25 -16.45 -49.77 8.88
C THR A 25 -16.72 -50.49 7.56
N GLY A 26 -16.74 -49.75 6.45
CA GLY A 26 -17.01 -50.27 5.11
C GLY A 26 -18.50 -50.30 4.75
N THR A 27 -19.36 -49.72 5.59
CA THR A 27 -20.78 -49.57 5.29
C THR A 27 -20.92 -48.56 4.15
N ALA A 28 -21.41 -49.01 3.00
CA ALA A 28 -21.60 -48.17 1.82
C ALA A 28 -22.55 -47.00 2.12
N ASP A 29 -22.26 -45.84 1.51
CA ASP A 29 -23.11 -44.65 1.55
C ASP A 29 -23.40 -44.08 2.96
N ALA A 30 -22.66 -44.52 3.97
CA ALA A 30 -22.81 -44.10 5.36
C ALA A 30 -21.90 -42.92 5.75
N SER A 31 -21.15 -42.36 4.81
CA SER A 31 -20.30 -41.19 5.02
C SER A 31 -20.35 -40.25 3.82
N HIS A 32 -19.78 -39.07 3.97
CA HIS A 32 -19.84 -37.99 2.99
C HIS A 32 -18.48 -37.30 2.88
N ILE A 33 -18.08 -36.95 1.66
CA ILE A 33 -16.95 -36.05 1.38
C ILE A 33 -17.50 -34.85 0.60
N GLY A 34 -17.57 -33.71 1.27
CA GLY A 34 -18.25 -32.55 0.73
C GLY A 34 -18.78 -31.60 1.80
N GLY A 35 -19.67 -30.71 1.37
CA GLY A 35 -20.28 -29.72 2.24
C GLY A 35 -21.55 -30.24 2.90
N TYR A 36 -21.94 -29.59 3.99
CA TYR A 36 -23.15 -29.87 4.76
C TYR A 36 -24.05 -28.64 4.77
N ASN A 37 -25.35 -28.87 4.56
CA ASN A 37 -26.39 -27.86 4.68
C ASN A 37 -26.91 -27.79 6.12
N VAL A 38 -26.19 -27.07 6.98
CA VAL A 38 -26.57 -26.93 8.39
C VAL A 38 -27.63 -25.86 8.54
N THR A 39 -28.74 -26.20 9.22
CA THR A 39 -29.83 -25.24 9.42
C THR A 39 -29.36 -24.13 10.36
N GLY A 40 -29.59 -22.87 9.98
CA GLY A 40 -29.26 -21.70 10.80
C GLY A 40 -27.85 -21.13 10.62
N THR A 41 -26.97 -21.75 9.81
CA THR A 41 -25.63 -21.21 9.54
C THR A 41 -25.59 -20.20 8.38
N GLY A 42 -26.57 -20.27 7.46
CA GLY A 42 -26.65 -19.42 6.28
C GLY A 42 -25.52 -19.63 5.25
N ALA A 43 -24.73 -20.69 5.42
CA ALA A 43 -23.54 -21.02 4.63
C ALA A 43 -23.34 -22.54 4.63
N LEU A 44 -22.70 -23.07 3.57
CA LEU A 44 -22.17 -24.42 3.60
C LEU A 44 -21.20 -24.58 4.78
N ALA A 45 -21.21 -25.76 5.38
CA ALA A 45 -20.27 -26.13 6.41
C ALA A 45 -19.49 -27.38 6.01
N TYR A 46 -18.28 -27.52 6.51
CA TYR A 46 -17.41 -28.66 6.24
C TYR A 46 -17.06 -29.31 7.56
N CYS A 47 -16.81 -30.60 7.52
CA CYS A 47 -16.45 -31.32 8.72
C CYS A 47 -15.10 -30.83 9.27
N GLY A 48 -15.01 -30.70 10.58
CA GLY A 48 -13.74 -30.45 11.27
C GLY A 48 -13.18 -31.70 11.97
N ASP A 49 -14.05 -32.64 12.35
CA ASP A 49 -13.68 -33.82 13.14
C ASP A 49 -14.13 -35.12 12.42
N PRO A 50 -13.38 -35.62 11.42
CA PRO A 50 -13.85 -36.69 10.52
C PRO A 50 -14.00 -38.08 11.18
N GLU A 51 -13.50 -38.26 12.40
CA GLU A 51 -13.67 -39.51 13.17
C GLU A 51 -14.91 -39.50 14.07
N LEU A 52 -15.57 -38.36 14.21
CA LEU A 52 -16.79 -38.23 14.99
C LEU A 52 -18.03 -38.45 14.13
N ALA A 53 -19.14 -38.73 14.81
CA ALA A 53 -20.42 -38.94 14.14
C ALA A 53 -20.82 -37.71 13.30
N GLY A 54 -21.58 -37.95 12.24
CA GLY A 54 -22.01 -36.90 11.32
C GLY A 54 -22.95 -35.89 11.95
N PRO A 55 -23.30 -34.82 11.21
CA PRO A 55 -24.19 -33.77 11.70
C PRO A 55 -25.57 -34.23 12.15
N GLU A 56 -26.04 -35.38 11.67
CA GLU A 56 -27.27 -36.04 12.10
C GLU A 56 -27.24 -36.42 13.59
N ALA A 57 -26.07 -36.80 14.11
CA ALA A 57 -25.89 -37.13 15.51
C ALA A 57 -25.71 -35.89 16.40
N ALA A 58 -25.62 -34.68 15.83
CA ALA A 58 -25.23 -33.47 16.55
C ALA A 58 -26.24 -32.99 17.59
N GLY A 59 -27.52 -33.35 17.46
CA GLY A 59 -28.59 -32.81 18.31
C GLY A 59 -28.77 -31.30 18.15
N GLY A 60 -28.38 -30.75 16.99
CA GLY A 60 -28.31 -29.31 16.72
C GLY A 60 -26.90 -28.73 16.92
N TYR A 61 -26.71 -27.53 16.40
CA TYR A 61 -25.46 -26.78 16.50
C TYR A 61 -25.68 -25.44 17.20
N GLY A 62 -24.70 -25.06 18.03
CA GLY A 62 -24.64 -23.75 18.64
C GLY A 62 -24.33 -22.62 17.64
N PRO A 63 -24.26 -21.37 18.10
CA PRO A 63 -23.96 -20.23 17.24
C PRO A 63 -22.55 -20.33 16.66
N ALA A 64 -22.38 -19.81 15.44
CA ALA A 64 -21.09 -19.70 14.79
C ALA A 64 -20.12 -18.84 15.61
N GLN A 65 -18.93 -19.36 15.88
CA GLN A 65 -17.85 -18.66 16.59
C GLN A 65 -16.64 -18.53 15.69
N THR A 66 -15.97 -17.37 15.74
CA THR A 66 -14.62 -17.24 15.17
C THR A 66 -13.64 -17.97 16.08
N ILE A 67 -12.79 -18.80 15.50
CA ILE A 67 -11.79 -19.58 16.22
C ILE A 67 -10.38 -19.17 15.78
N THR A 68 -9.49 -19.01 16.75
CA THR A 68 -8.08 -18.62 16.53
C THR A 68 -7.12 -19.77 16.79
N ALA A 69 -7.64 -20.91 17.22
CA ALA A 69 -6.89 -22.14 17.46
C ALA A 69 -7.76 -23.35 17.11
N TRP A 70 -7.11 -24.42 16.65
CA TRP A 70 -7.76 -25.69 16.41
C TRP A 70 -6.89 -26.82 16.95
N THR A 71 -7.52 -27.73 17.70
CA THR A 71 -6.90 -28.98 18.12
C THR A 71 -7.66 -30.11 17.45
N SER A 72 -6.93 -30.95 16.72
CA SER A 72 -7.48 -32.16 16.11
C SER A 72 -7.96 -33.09 17.22
N LYS A 73 -9.20 -33.54 17.12
CA LYS A 73 -9.71 -34.58 18.02
C LYS A 73 -9.17 -35.97 17.69
N THR A 74 -8.65 -36.15 16.47
CA THR A 74 -8.04 -37.40 15.99
C THR A 74 -6.65 -37.58 16.57
N THR A 75 -5.78 -36.57 16.39
CA THR A 75 -4.36 -36.66 16.77
C THR A 75 -4.06 -36.01 18.11
N GLY A 76 -4.96 -35.18 18.65
CA GLY A 76 -4.72 -34.37 19.85
C GLY A 76 -3.78 -33.18 19.62
N ASN A 77 -3.24 -33.03 18.40
CA ASN A 77 -2.30 -31.99 18.05
C ASN A 77 -3.00 -30.68 17.69
N ALA A 78 -2.37 -29.56 18.06
CA ALA A 78 -2.81 -28.25 17.62
C ALA A 78 -2.38 -28.01 16.16
N ALA A 79 -3.30 -27.52 15.33
CA ALA A 79 -2.98 -27.01 14.00
C ALA A 79 -2.12 -25.74 14.15
N SER A 80 -1.15 -25.58 13.25
CA SER A 80 -0.33 -24.37 13.22
C SER A 80 -1.16 -23.14 12.86
N ALA A 81 -0.71 -21.94 13.26
CA ALA A 81 -1.36 -20.70 12.85
C ALA A 81 -1.38 -20.53 11.32
N GLU A 82 -0.33 -21.02 10.65
CA GLU A 82 -0.23 -21.02 9.19
C GLU A 82 -1.28 -21.93 8.56
N ASP A 83 -1.44 -23.16 9.06
CA ASP A 83 -2.44 -24.10 8.55
C ASP A 83 -3.87 -23.63 8.83
N LEU A 84 -4.12 -23.02 9.98
CA LEU A 84 -5.40 -22.36 10.28
C LEU A 84 -5.72 -21.26 9.26
N ALA A 85 -4.75 -20.40 8.94
CA ALA A 85 -4.91 -19.34 7.96
C ALA A 85 -5.16 -19.91 6.55
N ARG A 86 -4.48 -21.01 6.18
CA ARG A 86 -4.67 -21.68 4.89
C ARG A 86 -6.03 -22.39 4.79
N ALA A 87 -6.48 -23.06 5.84
CA ALA A 87 -7.83 -23.63 5.90
C ALA A 87 -8.89 -22.53 5.78
N SER A 88 -8.68 -21.41 6.48
CA SER A 88 -9.56 -20.23 6.43
C SER A 88 -9.57 -19.59 5.03
N TYR A 89 -8.43 -19.51 4.36
CA TYR A 89 -8.33 -19.05 2.97
C TYR A 89 -9.20 -19.91 2.05
N VAL A 90 -9.07 -21.23 2.14
CA VAL A 90 -9.81 -22.16 1.28
C VAL A 90 -11.31 -22.07 1.55
N LEU A 91 -11.74 -22.05 2.80
CA LEU A 91 -13.15 -21.93 3.15
C LEU A 91 -13.76 -20.60 2.74
N SER A 92 -13.03 -19.49 2.90
CA SER A 92 -13.53 -18.17 2.53
C SER A 92 -13.64 -17.97 1.03
N LYS A 93 -12.64 -18.44 0.27
CA LYS A 93 -12.59 -18.24 -1.19
C LYS A 93 -13.37 -19.30 -1.97
N TYR A 94 -13.34 -20.55 -1.53
CA TYR A 94 -13.89 -21.69 -2.26
C TYR A 94 -14.99 -22.44 -1.53
N GLY A 95 -15.22 -22.20 -0.23
CA GLY A 95 -16.14 -23.02 0.56
C GLY A 95 -17.61 -22.91 0.16
N GLN A 96 -18.04 -21.86 -0.53
CA GLN A 96 -19.42 -21.74 -1.05
C GLN A 96 -19.55 -22.44 -2.42
N THR A 97 -19.33 -23.75 -2.43
CA THR A 97 -19.29 -24.57 -3.63
C THR A 97 -20.68 -24.83 -4.19
N THR A 98 -20.78 -24.97 -5.52
CA THR A 98 -22.03 -25.34 -6.21
C THR A 98 -21.98 -26.71 -6.87
N THR A 99 -20.81 -27.35 -6.92
CA THR A 99 -20.60 -28.68 -7.50
C THR A 99 -19.99 -29.65 -6.50
N ASP A 100 -20.28 -30.93 -6.68
CA ASP A 100 -19.81 -32.00 -5.79
C ASP A 100 -18.28 -32.09 -5.78
N ASP A 101 -17.64 -31.91 -6.95
CA ASP A 101 -16.18 -31.93 -7.10
C ASP A 101 -15.48 -30.87 -6.24
N GLN A 102 -16.02 -29.64 -6.28
CA GLN A 102 -15.45 -28.52 -5.54
C GLN A 102 -15.64 -28.74 -4.04
N ALA A 103 -16.81 -29.20 -3.63
CA ALA A 103 -17.10 -29.45 -2.22
C ALA A 103 -16.21 -30.55 -1.64
N ALA A 104 -16.05 -31.67 -2.36
CA ALA A 104 -15.15 -32.73 -1.95
C ALA A 104 -13.68 -32.27 -1.90
N ALA A 105 -13.27 -31.39 -2.81
CA ALA A 105 -11.96 -30.78 -2.80
C ALA A 105 -11.75 -29.86 -1.59
N VAL A 106 -12.72 -29.00 -1.27
CA VAL A 106 -12.65 -28.12 -0.08
C VAL A 106 -12.55 -28.96 1.20
N ASP A 107 -13.41 -29.97 1.37
CA ASP A 107 -13.41 -30.86 2.54
C ASP A 107 -12.03 -31.50 2.74
N ALA A 108 -11.47 -32.12 1.69
CA ALA A 108 -10.17 -32.78 1.75
C ALA A 108 -9.00 -31.82 2.07
N VAL A 109 -9.04 -30.61 1.53
CA VAL A 109 -7.98 -29.61 1.73
C VAL A 109 -8.04 -29.02 3.13
N VAL A 110 -9.23 -28.72 3.64
CA VAL A 110 -9.42 -28.19 4.99
C VAL A 110 -8.91 -29.18 6.03
N TYR A 111 -9.20 -30.49 5.88
CA TYR A 111 -8.62 -31.50 6.77
C TYR A 111 -7.10 -31.58 6.70
N THR A 112 -6.55 -31.45 5.49
CA THR A 112 -5.09 -31.51 5.30
C THR A 112 -4.36 -30.51 6.18
N TYR A 113 -4.93 -29.32 6.33
CA TYR A 113 -4.38 -28.28 7.19
C TYR A 113 -4.68 -28.51 8.68
N LEU A 114 -5.88 -28.97 9.02
CA LEU A 114 -6.30 -29.06 10.42
C LEU A 114 -5.86 -30.35 11.13
N ASP A 115 -5.46 -31.37 10.37
CA ASP A 115 -4.98 -32.65 10.88
C ASP A 115 -3.77 -33.14 10.07
N ALA A 116 -2.78 -32.25 9.88
CA ALA A 116 -1.57 -32.51 9.12
C ALA A 116 -0.80 -33.74 9.66
N GLY A 117 -0.37 -34.61 8.75
CA GLY A 117 0.34 -35.85 9.10
C GLY A 117 -0.55 -37.00 9.57
N SER A 118 -1.86 -36.79 9.72
CA SER A 118 -2.83 -37.88 9.92
C SER A 118 -3.05 -38.68 8.63
N THR A 119 -3.83 -39.75 8.73
CA THR A 119 -4.28 -40.50 7.55
C THR A 119 -5.13 -39.63 6.61
N TYR A 120 -5.74 -38.54 7.10
CA TYR A 120 -6.65 -37.65 6.36
C TYR A 120 -5.96 -36.44 5.70
N ALA A 121 -4.64 -36.33 5.73
CA ALA A 121 -3.91 -35.22 5.11
C ALA A 121 -3.52 -35.48 3.63
N LEU A 122 -3.35 -34.44 2.81
CA LEU A 122 -2.73 -34.51 1.48
C LEU A 122 -1.31 -33.94 1.49
N PRO A 123 -0.39 -34.35 0.57
CA PRO A 123 -0.51 -35.47 -0.37
C PRO A 123 -0.09 -36.83 0.23
N ASN A 124 0.36 -36.90 1.48
CA ASN A 124 0.95 -38.13 2.07
C ASN A 124 -0.02 -38.95 2.95
N GLY A 125 -1.23 -38.46 3.20
CA GLY A 125 -2.24 -39.20 3.98
C GLY A 125 -2.99 -40.20 3.10
N LYS A 126 -2.84 -41.46 3.49
CA LYS A 126 -3.42 -42.61 2.79
C LYS A 126 -4.96 -42.49 2.67
N ARG A 127 -5.66 -42.06 3.73
CA ARG A 127 -7.13 -42.00 3.77
C ARG A 127 -7.70 -40.85 2.92
N ALA A 128 -7.08 -39.67 2.89
CA ALA A 128 -7.56 -38.59 2.01
C ALA A 128 -7.35 -38.91 0.52
N LEU A 129 -6.20 -39.51 0.19
CA LEU A 129 -5.96 -40.01 -1.17
C LEU A 129 -6.93 -41.13 -1.55
N GLU A 130 -7.21 -42.07 -0.66
CA GLU A 130 -8.23 -43.11 -0.86
C GLU A 130 -9.62 -42.51 -1.03
N ARG A 131 -10.03 -41.55 -0.18
CA ARG A 131 -11.35 -40.93 -0.24
C ARG A 131 -11.57 -40.17 -1.55
N LEU A 132 -10.56 -39.45 -2.05
CA LEU A 132 -10.62 -38.79 -3.37
C LEU A 132 -10.39 -39.75 -4.55
N ALA A 133 -10.10 -41.03 -4.28
CA ALA A 133 -9.91 -42.07 -5.29
C ALA A 133 -11.05 -43.13 -5.29
N TYR A 134 -12.10 -42.95 -4.48
CA TYR A 134 -13.27 -43.82 -4.56
C TYR A 134 -13.89 -43.76 -5.96
N PRO A 135 -14.39 -44.88 -6.51
CA PRO A 135 -14.88 -44.93 -7.90
C PRO A 135 -15.98 -43.93 -8.24
N ASN A 136 -16.77 -43.53 -7.24
CA ASN A 136 -17.87 -42.58 -7.39
C ASN A 136 -17.45 -41.12 -7.21
N VAL A 137 -16.24 -40.83 -6.73
CA VAL A 137 -15.69 -39.47 -6.65
C VAL A 137 -15.02 -39.13 -7.97
N ALA A 138 -15.44 -38.03 -8.61
CA ALA A 138 -14.86 -37.65 -9.90
C ALA A 138 -13.37 -37.28 -9.76
N PRO A 139 -12.51 -37.69 -10.72
CA PRO A 139 -11.08 -37.36 -10.70
C PRO A 139 -10.76 -35.85 -10.66
N SER A 140 -11.69 -35.02 -11.15
CA SER A 140 -11.63 -33.56 -11.09
C SER A 140 -11.58 -33.01 -9.66
N ALA A 141 -12.17 -33.68 -8.67
CA ALA A 141 -12.10 -33.28 -7.26
C ALA A 141 -10.63 -33.20 -6.77
N LYS A 142 -9.81 -34.20 -7.11
CA LYS A 142 -8.38 -34.19 -6.77
C LYS A 142 -7.62 -33.03 -7.44
N LYS A 143 -7.98 -32.71 -8.69
CA LYS A 143 -7.37 -31.59 -9.42
C LYS A 143 -7.69 -30.25 -8.74
N TRP A 144 -8.94 -30.04 -8.32
CA TRP A 144 -9.35 -28.86 -7.55
C TRP A 144 -8.61 -28.79 -6.21
N ALA A 145 -8.52 -29.89 -5.47
CA ALA A 145 -7.83 -29.94 -4.18
C ALA A 145 -6.36 -29.50 -4.28
N ILE A 146 -5.63 -29.98 -5.29
CA ILE A 146 -4.25 -29.56 -5.54
C ILE A 146 -4.16 -28.06 -5.86
N GLY A 147 -5.10 -27.53 -6.65
CA GLY A 147 -5.18 -26.09 -6.94
C GLY A 147 -5.38 -25.26 -5.67
N TYR A 148 -6.32 -25.66 -4.81
CA TYR A 148 -6.60 -24.98 -3.55
C TYR A 148 -5.42 -25.02 -2.58
N LEU A 149 -4.71 -26.15 -2.48
CA LEU A 149 -3.48 -26.26 -1.68
C LEU A 149 -2.41 -25.26 -2.15
N ASN A 150 -2.16 -25.23 -3.46
CA ASN A 150 -1.15 -24.33 -4.05
C ASN A 150 -1.52 -22.85 -3.84
N GLU A 151 -2.77 -22.47 -4.11
CA GLU A 151 -3.20 -21.09 -3.90
C GLU A 151 -3.19 -20.67 -2.43
N ALA A 152 -3.63 -21.53 -1.52
CA ALA A 152 -3.61 -21.23 -0.08
C ALA A 152 -2.17 -21.10 0.45
N ALA A 153 -1.24 -21.94 -0.02
CA ALA A 153 0.18 -21.82 0.34
C ALA A 153 0.79 -20.48 -0.09
N MET A 154 0.35 -19.93 -1.23
CA MET A 154 0.82 -18.63 -1.72
C MET A 154 0.07 -17.44 -1.09
N PHE A 155 -1.25 -17.51 -0.95
CA PHE A 155 -2.07 -16.32 -0.74
C PHE A 155 -2.88 -16.31 0.56
N ALA A 156 -2.73 -17.31 1.43
CA ALA A 156 -3.30 -17.23 2.77
C ALA A 156 -2.70 -16.07 3.57
N GLY A 157 -3.55 -15.39 4.33
CA GLY A 157 -3.12 -14.28 5.18
C GLY A 157 -2.30 -14.73 6.41
N PRO A 158 -2.00 -13.81 7.34
CA PRO A 158 -2.41 -12.40 7.37
C PRO A 158 -1.87 -11.57 6.20
N TYR A 159 -2.51 -10.43 5.96
CA TYR A 159 -2.22 -9.53 4.85
C TYR A 159 -1.62 -8.23 5.32
N THR A 160 -0.66 -7.73 4.55
CA THR A 160 -0.04 -6.41 4.74
C THR A 160 -0.25 -5.59 3.48
N ILE A 161 -0.51 -4.29 3.62
CA ILE A 161 -0.59 -3.37 2.49
C ILE A 161 0.71 -2.57 2.45
N ASN A 162 1.43 -2.64 1.34
CA ASN A 162 2.62 -1.83 1.10
C ASN A 162 2.26 -0.67 0.19
N ILE A 163 2.75 0.52 0.52
CA ILE A 163 2.50 1.75 -0.23
C ILE A 163 3.84 2.44 -0.47
N LYS A 164 4.19 2.68 -1.73
CA LYS A 164 5.49 3.24 -2.11
C LYS A 164 5.38 4.20 -3.30
N PRO A 165 5.89 5.44 -3.19
CA PRO A 165 6.12 6.30 -4.35
C PRO A 165 7.09 5.64 -5.34
N THR A 166 6.71 5.56 -6.61
CA THR A 166 7.49 4.85 -7.64
C THR A 166 8.67 5.69 -8.14
N ASP A 167 8.46 7.00 -8.30
CA ASP A 167 9.39 7.89 -9.01
C ASP A 167 10.19 8.82 -8.08
N GLY A 168 10.34 8.44 -6.81
CA GLY A 168 11.03 9.24 -5.79
C GLY A 168 10.08 10.09 -4.94
N PRO A 169 10.60 11.11 -4.23
CA PRO A 169 9.80 11.93 -3.32
C PRO A 169 8.73 12.73 -4.07
N LEU A 170 7.64 13.03 -3.38
CA LEU A 170 6.55 13.83 -3.94
C LEU A 170 7.04 15.28 -4.10
N LYS A 171 6.65 15.95 -5.18
CA LYS A 171 6.93 17.38 -5.39
C LYS A 171 5.63 18.15 -5.56
N ALA A 172 5.57 19.37 -5.01
CA ALA A 172 4.40 20.23 -5.14
C ALA A 172 4.07 20.51 -6.63
N GLY A 173 2.80 20.37 -7.01
CA GLY A 173 2.30 20.60 -8.38
C GLY A 173 2.65 19.50 -9.39
N LYS A 174 3.50 18.52 -9.03
CA LYS A 174 3.87 17.41 -9.90
C LYS A 174 3.05 16.17 -9.61
N LYS A 175 2.65 15.49 -10.68
CA LYS A 175 2.01 14.17 -10.61
C LYS A 175 3.07 13.12 -10.27
N THR A 176 2.81 12.32 -9.24
CA THR A 176 3.69 11.22 -8.83
C THR A 176 2.89 9.92 -8.79
N VAL A 177 3.44 8.85 -9.38
CA VAL A 177 2.85 7.51 -9.29
C VAL A 177 3.20 6.89 -7.95
N VAL A 178 2.19 6.31 -7.30
CA VAL A 178 2.33 5.50 -6.09
C VAL A 178 1.90 4.09 -6.42
N THR A 179 2.77 3.13 -6.10
CA THR A 179 2.51 1.70 -6.21
C THR A 179 2.02 1.17 -4.88
N LEU A 180 0.99 0.33 -4.93
CA LEU A 180 0.43 -0.39 -3.80
C LEU A 180 0.45 -1.90 -4.09
N ASP A 181 0.63 -2.70 -3.04
CA ASP A 181 0.39 -4.13 -3.09
C ASP A 181 -0.21 -4.65 -1.80
N VAL A 182 -0.93 -5.77 -1.91
CA VAL A 182 -1.37 -6.56 -0.76
C VAL A 182 -0.51 -7.81 -0.72
N THR A 183 0.32 -7.94 0.31
CA THR A 183 1.24 -9.05 0.48
C THR A 183 0.71 -10.03 1.53
N ALA A 184 0.59 -11.30 1.14
CA ALA A 184 0.22 -12.41 2.01
C ALA A 184 1.39 -12.81 2.94
N ALA A 185 1.12 -13.63 3.95
CA ALA A 185 2.13 -14.05 4.93
C ALA A 185 3.33 -14.78 4.30
N SER A 186 3.11 -15.43 3.17
CA SER A 186 4.16 -16.10 2.38
C SER A 186 5.12 -15.14 1.67
N GLY A 187 4.83 -13.83 1.65
CA GLY A 187 5.54 -12.82 0.86
C GLY A 187 5.02 -12.64 -0.57
N HIS A 188 4.06 -13.45 -1.03
CA HIS A 188 3.48 -13.28 -2.36
C HIS A 188 2.46 -12.14 -2.39
N LYS A 189 2.44 -11.41 -3.51
CA LYS A 189 1.46 -10.34 -3.76
C LYS A 189 0.16 -10.92 -4.27
N VAL A 190 -0.96 -10.46 -3.73
CA VAL A 190 -2.28 -11.02 -3.98
C VAL A 190 -2.97 -10.29 -5.13
N PRO A 191 -3.31 -10.98 -6.24
CA PRO A 191 -3.99 -10.37 -7.38
C PRO A 191 -5.50 -10.18 -7.13
N GLY A 192 -6.11 -9.23 -7.85
CA GLY A 192 -7.56 -9.01 -7.87
C GLY A 192 -8.15 -8.38 -6.60
N ILE A 193 -7.33 -7.75 -5.76
CA ILE A 193 -7.77 -7.11 -4.52
C ILE A 193 -8.09 -5.65 -4.76
N THR A 194 -9.31 -5.24 -4.42
CA THR A 194 -9.73 -3.84 -4.42
C THR A 194 -9.26 -3.12 -3.15
N LEU A 195 -8.59 -2.00 -3.33
CA LEU A 195 -8.11 -1.09 -2.29
C LEU A 195 -8.88 0.23 -2.38
N ASP A 196 -9.61 0.56 -1.32
CA ASP A 196 -10.22 1.88 -1.13
C ASP A 196 -9.14 2.87 -0.65
N LEU A 197 -9.01 4.01 -1.33
CA LEU A 197 -7.97 5.00 -1.06
C LEU A 197 -8.57 6.26 -0.43
N THR A 198 -7.92 6.76 0.61
CA THR A 198 -8.21 8.07 1.20
C THR A 198 -6.92 8.90 1.18
N VAL A 199 -6.96 10.03 0.49
CA VAL A 199 -5.81 10.93 0.34
C VAL A 199 -6.13 12.30 0.91
N THR A 200 -5.26 12.79 1.80
CA THR A 200 -5.34 14.13 2.38
C THR A 200 -4.07 14.89 2.05
N GLY A 201 -4.18 16.19 1.70
CA GLY A 201 -3.04 17.02 1.32
C GLY A 201 -2.66 16.98 -0.17
N ALA A 202 -3.32 16.15 -0.98
CA ALA A 202 -3.14 16.07 -2.43
C ALA A 202 -4.46 15.74 -3.13
N SER A 203 -4.53 16.02 -4.43
CA SER A 203 -5.55 15.41 -5.28
C SER A 203 -5.11 14.00 -5.69
N ALA A 204 -6.05 13.06 -5.70
CA ALA A 204 -5.82 11.68 -6.10
C ALA A 204 -6.53 11.39 -7.43
N GLY A 205 -5.94 10.52 -8.26
CA GLY A 205 -6.50 10.14 -9.56
C GLY A 205 -7.76 9.28 -9.44
N THR A 206 -7.80 8.35 -8.48
CA THR A 206 -8.94 7.46 -8.25
C THR A 206 -9.18 7.24 -6.76
N ALA A 207 -10.44 6.96 -6.39
CA ALA A 207 -10.83 6.62 -5.02
C ALA A 207 -10.62 5.14 -4.68
N ASN A 208 -10.44 4.28 -5.69
CA ASN A 208 -10.09 2.88 -5.53
C ASN A 208 -9.13 2.42 -6.63
N VAL A 209 -8.42 1.34 -6.35
CA VAL A 209 -7.53 0.63 -7.28
C VAL A 209 -7.64 -0.87 -7.07
N VAL A 210 -7.33 -1.67 -8.09
CA VAL A 210 -7.38 -3.13 -8.04
C VAL A 210 -6.01 -3.69 -8.36
N THR A 211 -5.52 -4.65 -7.58
CA THR A 211 -4.24 -5.31 -7.88
C THR A 211 -4.35 -6.16 -9.15
N ASN A 212 -3.38 -6.01 -10.05
CA ASN A 212 -3.32 -6.73 -11.32
C ASN A 212 -2.87 -8.20 -11.13
N ALA A 213 -2.59 -8.91 -12.22
CA ALA A 213 -2.13 -10.30 -12.18
C ALA A 213 -0.80 -10.50 -11.42
N ASP A 214 0.05 -9.47 -11.36
CA ASP A 214 1.31 -9.46 -10.60
C ASP A 214 1.10 -9.03 -9.12
N GLY A 215 -0.15 -8.79 -8.71
CA GLY A 215 -0.49 -8.33 -7.37
C GLY A 215 -0.15 -6.85 -7.09
N LEU A 216 0.03 -6.04 -8.14
CA LEU A 216 0.36 -4.62 -8.05
C LEU A 216 -0.83 -3.73 -8.45
N ALA A 217 -1.01 -2.63 -7.74
CA ALA A 217 -1.93 -1.55 -8.12
C ALA A 217 -1.19 -0.22 -8.16
N THR A 218 -1.63 0.72 -8.98
CA THR A 218 -1.04 2.06 -9.02
C THR A 218 -2.10 3.14 -8.95
N THR A 219 -1.76 4.25 -8.31
CA THR A 219 -2.55 5.49 -8.35
C THR A 219 -1.63 6.67 -8.56
N THR A 220 -2.18 7.81 -8.97
CA THR A 220 -1.44 9.05 -9.13
C THR A 220 -1.90 10.05 -8.10
N ILE A 221 -0.96 10.70 -7.44
CA ILE A 221 -1.22 11.80 -6.50
C ILE A 221 -0.55 13.07 -7.00
N THR A 222 -1.20 14.22 -6.78
CA THR A 222 -0.66 15.55 -7.10
C THR A 222 -0.81 16.45 -5.88
N PRO A 223 0.27 16.69 -5.11
CA PRO A 223 0.24 17.62 -4.00
C PRO A 223 0.04 19.05 -4.50
N ALA A 224 -0.81 19.83 -3.84
CA ALA A 224 -1.02 21.23 -4.21
C ALA A 224 0.12 22.15 -3.73
N LYS A 225 0.76 21.79 -2.62
CA LYS A 225 1.84 22.54 -1.96
C LYS A 225 2.80 21.57 -1.27
N ASP A 226 3.91 22.10 -0.79
CA ASP A 226 4.85 21.39 0.07
C ASP A 226 4.22 21.03 1.43
N GLY A 227 4.84 20.08 2.14
CA GLY A 227 4.35 19.57 3.42
C GLY A 227 4.24 18.05 3.44
N THR A 228 3.06 17.53 3.79
CA THR A 228 2.82 16.10 3.94
C THR A 228 1.53 15.70 3.25
N VAL A 229 1.56 14.54 2.59
CA VAL A 229 0.39 13.86 2.04
C VAL A 229 0.15 12.60 2.84
N ASP A 230 -1.06 12.45 3.37
CA ASP A 230 -1.49 11.23 4.04
C ASP A 230 -2.23 10.37 3.04
N LEU A 231 -1.72 9.16 2.81
CA LEU A 231 -2.35 8.17 1.96
C LEU A 231 -2.69 6.96 2.82
N LYS A 232 -3.99 6.73 2.99
CA LYS A 232 -4.55 5.54 3.63
C LYS A 232 -5.16 4.63 2.58
N ALA A 233 -4.86 3.33 2.67
CA ALA A 233 -5.41 2.29 1.81
C ALA A 233 -6.08 1.22 2.67
N LEU A 234 -7.29 0.83 2.26
CA LEU A 234 -8.10 -0.18 2.94
C LEU A 234 -8.48 -1.27 1.93
N ALA A 235 -7.94 -2.47 2.12
CA ALA A 235 -8.37 -3.65 1.38
C ALA A 235 -9.55 -4.28 2.13
N LYS A 236 -10.70 -4.34 1.47
CA LYS A 236 -11.90 -5.03 1.97
C LYS A 236 -12.08 -6.35 1.24
N SER A 237 -12.85 -7.24 1.84
CA SER A 237 -13.22 -8.53 1.24
C SER A 237 -12.02 -9.41 0.89
N LEU A 238 -10.94 -9.32 1.69
CA LEU A 238 -9.84 -10.27 1.60
C LEU A 238 -10.32 -11.66 2.03
N PRO A 239 -9.69 -12.74 1.56
CA PRO A 239 -9.92 -14.06 2.13
C PRO A 239 -9.75 -14.03 3.65
N ALA A 240 -10.55 -14.81 4.37
CA ALA A 240 -10.55 -14.80 5.82
C ALA A 240 -9.22 -15.33 6.37
N THR A 241 -8.77 -14.75 7.48
CA THR A 241 -7.57 -15.17 8.21
C THR A 241 -7.87 -16.08 9.40
N ASN A 242 -9.13 -16.12 9.84
CA ASN A 242 -9.59 -16.95 10.95
C ASN A 242 -10.78 -17.80 10.51
N LEU A 243 -10.81 -19.04 11.01
CA LEU A 243 -11.92 -19.96 10.78
C LEU A 243 -13.15 -19.54 11.58
N ARG A 244 -14.32 -19.94 11.07
CA ARG A 244 -15.58 -19.90 11.80
C ARG A 244 -16.05 -21.32 12.00
N ALA A 245 -16.44 -21.67 13.22
CA ALA A 245 -16.88 -23.01 13.55
C ALA A 245 -18.20 -23.00 14.33
N VAL A 246 -18.96 -24.07 14.22
CA VAL A 246 -20.11 -24.37 15.06
C VAL A 246 -19.85 -25.66 15.85
N SER A 247 -20.25 -25.66 17.11
CA SER A 247 -20.11 -26.82 17.98
C SER A 247 -21.45 -27.57 18.08
N PRO A 248 -21.44 -28.91 18.02
CA PRO A 248 -22.63 -29.71 18.18
C PRO A 248 -23.08 -29.74 19.65
N ASN A 249 -24.37 -29.93 19.88
CA ASN A 249 -24.90 -30.15 21.24
C ASN A 249 -24.50 -31.53 21.78
N ASN A 250 -24.33 -32.52 20.90
CA ASN A 250 -23.78 -33.83 21.22
C ASN A 250 -22.26 -33.86 20.97
N ALA A 251 -21.47 -34.03 22.04
CA ALA A 251 -20.02 -34.06 21.96
C ALA A 251 -19.44 -35.23 21.14
N LYS A 252 -20.24 -36.28 20.86
CA LYS A 252 -19.85 -37.40 19.99
C LYS A 252 -19.97 -37.08 18.50
N ALA A 253 -20.60 -35.96 18.15
CA ALA A 253 -20.68 -35.48 16.78
C ALA A 253 -19.54 -34.53 16.45
N GLN A 254 -19.28 -34.39 15.16
CA GLN A 254 -18.24 -33.51 14.63
C GLN A 254 -18.54 -32.03 14.84
N ARG A 255 -17.50 -31.22 15.04
CA ARG A 255 -17.58 -29.76 14.82
C ARG A 255 -17.63 -29.49 13.32
N LEU A 256 -18.29 -28.40 12.94
CA LEU A 256 -18.35 -27.97 11.55
C LEU A 256 -17.70 -26.60 11.36
N LEU A 257 -16.99 -26.44 10.25
CA LEU A 257 -16.29 -25.25 9.82
C LEU A 257 -17.10 -24.56 8.73
N LEU A 258 -17.36 -23.28 8.88
CA LEU A 258 -18.25 -22.55 7.99
C LEU A 258 -17.50 -21.99 6.79
N ALA A 259 -18.11 -22.13 5.62
CA ALA A 259 -17.67 -21.48 4.40
C ALA A 259 -17.87 -19.96 4.44
N GLY A 260 -17.08 -19.27 3.63
CA GLY A 260 -17.14 -17.82 3.48
C GLY A 260 -16.41 -17.08 4.61
N GLY A 261 -16.82 -15.84 4.83
CA GLY A 261 -16.09 -14.90 5.68
C GLY A 261 -15.04 -14.12 4.90
N THR A 262 -14.69 -12.96 5.42
CA THR A 262 -13.69 -12.08 4.83
C THR A 262 -12.86 -11.45 5.91
N SER A 263 -11.68 -10.97 5.54
CA SER A 263 -10.84 -10.10 6.36
C SER A 263 -10.73 -8.73 5.70
N SER A 264 -10.16 -7.78 6.45
CA SER A 264 -9.66 -6.53 5.92
C SER A 264 -8.21 -6.33 6.33
N ALA A 265 -7.52 -5.46 5.59
CA ALA A 265 -6.21 -4.93 5.95
C ALA A 265 -6.20 -3.44 5.67
N GLU A 266 -5.44 -2.69 6.45
CA GLU A 266 -5.30 -1.24 6.31
C GLU A 266 -3.85 -0.84 6.46
N ALA A 267 -3.41 0.14 5.67
CA ALA A 267 -2.15 0.83 5.87
C ALA A 267 -2.32 2.33 5.65
N GLN A 268 -1.51 3.11 6.37
CA GLN A 268 -1.40 4.55 6.18
C GLN A 268 0.08 4.93 6.10
N VAL A 269 0.40 5.80 5.15
CA VAL A 269 1.74 6.39 5.01
C VAL A 269 1.65 7.91 5.00
N HIS A 270 2.66 8.55 5.60
CA HIS A 270 2.86 9.98 5.63
C HIS A 270 3.98 10.34 4.65
N LEU A 271 3.61 10.79 3.46
CA LEU A 271 4.55 11.06 2.38
C LEU A 271 4.99 12.52 2.45
N LYS A 272 6.29 12.75 2.62
CA LYS A 272 6.86 14.11 2.57
C LYS A 272 6.78 14.64 1.15
N VAL A 273 6.28 15.87 1.00
CA VAL A 273 6.29 16.62 -0.24
C VAL A 273 7.45 17.59 -0.19
N GLU A 274 8.41 17.38 -1.08
CA GLU A 274 9.53 18.28 -1.29
C GLU A 274 9.05 19.56 -1.95
N ARG A 275 9.57 20.68 -1.44
CA ARG A 275 9.47 21.94 -2.13
C ARG A 275 10.28 21.81 -3.42
N PRO A 276 9.78 22.29 -4.57
CA PRO A 276 10.58 22.29 -5.80
C PRO A 276 11.76 23.25 -5.68
N HIS A 277 12.87 22.97 -6.37
CA HIS A 277 14.09 23.80 -6.36
C HIS A 277 14.48 24.19 -7.79
N GLY A 278 15.17 25.33 -7.95
CA GLY A 278 15.62 25.87 -9.23
C GLY A 278 16.92 26.69 -9.09
N THR A 279 17.29 27.38 -10.16
CA THR A 279 18.52 28.20 -10.23
C THR A 279 18.17 29.64 -10.59
N LEU A 280 18.91 30.60 -10.04
CA LEU A 280 18.84 32.01 -10.42
C LEU A 280 20.19 32.45 -11.01
N THR A 281 20.16 32.99 -12.22
CA THR A 281 21.30 33.64 -12.86
C THR A 281 21.12 35.15 -12.83
N VAL A 282 22.10 35.84 -12.25
CA VAL A 282 22.21 37.30 -12.24
C VAL A 282 23.18 37.71 -13.35
N THR A 283 22.72 38.59 -14.23
CA THR A 283 23.53 39.24 -15.26
C THR A 283 23.74 40.70 -14.89
N LYS A 284 25.00 41.10 -14.71
CA LYS A 284 25.37 42.47 -14.37
C LYS A 284 26.00 43.18 -15.55
N THR A 285 25.43 44.34 -15.90
CA THR A 285 25.93 45.18 -16.98
C THR A 285 26.01 46.66 -16.58
N ALA A 286 26.78 47.43 -17.34
CA ALA A 286 26.76 48.89 -17.30
C ALA A 286 25.56 49.44 -18.10
N ALA A 287 24.81 50.34 -17.48
CA ALA A 287 23.66 51.00 -18.11
C ALA A 287 24.08 51.74 -19.38
N GLY A 288 23.34 51.53 -20.46
CA GLY A 288 23.55 52.19 -21.76
C GLY A 288 24.63 51.58 -22.66
N THR A 289 25.55 50.76 -22.14
CA THR A 289 26.56 50.07 -22.98
C THR A 289 26.43 48.55 -22.97
N ASN A 290 25.66 47.97 -22.05
CA ASN A 290 25.53 46.53 -21.83
C ASN A 290 26.87 45.82 -21.61
N THR A 291 27.91 46.56 -21.20
CA THR A 291 29.23 45.99 -20.91
C THR A 291 29.14 45.16 -19.62
N PRO A 292 29.60 43.90 -19.61
CA PRO A 292 29.54 43.06 -18.42
C PRO A 292 30.42 43.62 -17.31
N LEU A 293 29.91 43.56 -16.07
CA LEU A 293 30.63 44.04 -14.88
C LEU A 293 31.02 42.86 -13.99
N SER A 294 32.32 42.62 -13.87
CA SER A 294 32.90 41.54 -13.08
C SER A 294 33.21 41.97 -11.64
N GLY A 295 33.06 41.06 -10.69
CA GLY A 295 33.41 41.27 -9.29
C GLY A 295 32.38 42.03 -8.46
N VAL A 296 31.18 42.27 -9.01
CA VAL A 296 30.05 42.88 -8.28
C VAL A 296 29.49 41.87 -7.29
N GLU A 297 29.29 42.28 -6.04
CA GLU A 297 28.82 41.40 -4.95
C GLU A 297 27.30 41.46 -4.80
N PHE A 298 26.67 40.30 -4.71
CA PHE A 298 25.23 40.14 -4.58
C PHE A 298 24.84 39.26 -3.40
N GLU A 299 23.66 39.53 -2.87
CA GLU A 299 22.88 38.67 -1.98
C GLU A 299 21.51 38.37 -2.60
N VAL A 300 21.05 37.13 -2.43
CA VAL A 300 19.66 36.73 -2.70
C VAL A 300 18.98 36.56 -1.34
N LYS A 301 17.90 37.31 -1.12
CA LYS A 301 17.14 37.32 0.12
C LYS A 301 15.76 36.70 -0.09
N ASP A 302 15.33 35.85 0.84
CA ASP A 302 13.99 35.28 0.85
C ASP A 302 12.93 36.27 1.37
N ALA A 303 11.66 35.85 1.41
CA ALA A 303 10.55 36.67 1.87
C ALA A 303 10.62 37.11 3.35
N SER A 304 11.47 36.47 4.17
CA SER A 304 11.74 36.88 5.55
C SER A 304 12.86 37.92 5.66
N GLY A 305 13.55 38.20 4.53
CA GLY A 305 14.73 39.06 4.48
C GLY A 305 16.04 38.32 4.77
N ALA A 306 16.02 36.99 4.95
CA ALA A 306 17.21 36.21 5.20
C ALA A 306 17.99 35.96 3.91
N THR A 307 19.32 36.16 3.96
CA THR A 307 20.22 35.85 2.85
C THR A 307 20.33 34.33 2.66
N VAL A 308 19.87 33.84 1.51
CA VAL A 308 19.88 32.40 1.16
C VAL A 308 20.99 32.04 0.17
N ALA A 309 21.56 33.03 -0.53
CA ALA A 309 22.75 32.87 -1.36
C ALA A 309 23.50 34.20 -1.46
N ALA A 310 24.81 34.15 -1.63
CA ALA A 310 25.65 35.31 -1.89
C ALA A 310 26.81 34.94 -2.82
N GLY A 311 27.29 35.90 -3.59
CA GLY A 311 28.42 35.66 -4.49
C GLY A 311 28.78 36.86 -5.34
N LYS A 312 29.65 36.62 -6.32
CA LYS A 312 30.21 37.67 -7.17
C LYS A 312 30.06 37.33 -8.64
N THR A 313 29.90 38.36 -9.47
CA THR A 313 29.86 38.20 -10.92
C THR A 313 31.23 37.82 -11.49
N ASP A 314 31.25 36.91 -12.45
CA ASP A 314 32.44 36.47 -13.18
C ASP A 314 32.87 37.49 -14.25
N SER A 315 33.85 37.14 -15.09
CA SER A 315 34.34 38.02 -16.17
C SER A 315 33.30 38.35 -17.23
N ASN A 316 32.23 37.55 -17.34
CA ASN A 316 31.11 37.76 -18.24
C ASN A 316 29.96 38.52 -17.57
N GLY A 317 30.16 39.00 -16.34
CA GLY A 317 29.13 39.67 -15.55
C GLY A 317 28.07 38.72 -15.01
N LEU A 318 28.32 37.42 -14.97
CA LEU A 318 27.35 36.41 -14.55
C LEU A 318 27.64 35.90 -13.15
N TRP A 319 26.59 35.72 -12.36
CA TRP A 319 26.64 34.96 -11.12
C TRP A 319 25.44 34.00 -11.06
N GLN A 320 25.64 32.79 -10.56
CA GLN A 320 24.58 31.80 -10.40
C GLN A 320 24.42 31.39 -8.94
N ALA A 321 23.16 31.38 -8.49
CA ALA A 321 22.72 30.79 -7.23
C ALA A 321 21.84 29.57 -7.57
N GLY A 322 22.38 28.36 -7.35
CA GLY A 322 21.67 27.10 -7.56
C GLY A 322 20.93 26.62 -6.32
N ASP A 323 20.09 25.60 -6.51
CA ASP A 323 19.38 24.89 -5.43
C ASP A 323 18.49 25.79 -4.55
N LEU A 324 17.91 26.83 -5.15
CA LEU A 324 16.98 27.72 -4.47
C LEU A 324 15.58 27.12 -4.51
N ALA A 325 14.93 27.03 -3.35
CA ALA A 325 13.52 26.67 -3.26
C ALA A 325 12.65 27.54 -4.21
N ALA A 326 11.62 26.96 -4.79
CA ALA A 326 10.69 27.71 -5.62
C ALA A 326 10.00 28.80 -4.77
N GLY A 327 10.02 30.03 -5.28
CA GLY A 327 9.61 31.20 -4.51
C GLY A 327 10.06 32.50 -5.17
N THR A 328 9.66 33.61 -4.54
CA THR A 328 10.06 34.96 -4.94
C THR A 328 11.17 35.45 -4.02
N TYR A 329 12.20 36.04 -4.63
CA TYR A 329 13.41 36.49 -3.96
C TYR A 329 13.72 37.94 -4.33
N THR A 330 14.41 38.61 -3.41
CA THR A 330 15.04 39.90 -3.64
C THR A 330 16.50 39.69 -3.99
N VAL A 331 16.94 40.24 -5.11
CA VAL A 331 18.36 40.28 -5.52
C VAL A 331 18.89 41.64 -5.15
N HIS A 332 19.73 41.65 -4.12
CA HIS A 332 20.30 42.83 -3.51
C HIS A 332 21.77 42.96 -3.91
N GLU A 333 22.10 44.05 -4.60
CA GLU A 333 23.50 44.37 -4.86
C GLU A 333 24.13 44.93 -3.58
N VAL A 334 25.16 44.26 -3.08
CA VAL A 334 25.86 44.64 -1.85
C VAL A 334 27.00 45.60 -2.15
N LYS A 335 27.68 45.40 -3.28
CA LYS A 335 28.86 46.18 -3.65
C LYS A 335 29.05 46.25 -5.16
N ALA A 336 28.93 47.47 -5.68
CA ALA A 336 29.30 47.82 -7.05
C ALA A 336 30.83 47.88 -7.23
N VAL A 337 31.27 47.80 -8.49
CA VAL A 337 32.65 48.07 -8.88
C VAL A 337 32.96 49.57 -8.89
N GLU A 338 34.25 49.93 -8.82
CA GLU A 338 34.67 51.33 -8.75
C GLU A 338 34.14 52.15 -9.94
N GLY A 339 33.61 53.34 -9.63
CA GLY A 339 33.07 54.26 -10.63
C GLY A 339 31.61 53.98 -11.02
N TYR A 340 30.92 53.06 -10.35
CA TYR A 340 29.50 52.75 -10.55
C TYR A 340 28.68 52.96 -9.27
N GLN A 341 27.40 53.30 -9.44
CA GLN A 341 26.44 53.40 -8.35
C GLN A 341 25.75 52.07 -8.14
N LEU A 342 25.51 51.71 -6.88
CA LEU A 342 24.77 50.52 -6.47
C LEU A 342 23.37 50.51 -7.11
N ALA A 343 22.96 49.41 -7.73
CA ALA A 343 21.62 49.27 -8.27
C ALA A 343 20.56 49.13 -7.16
N ALA A 344 19.30 49.46 -7.52
CA ALA A 344 18.16 49.14 -6.68
C ALA A 344 17.86 47.64 -6.71
N ASP A 345 17.30 47.14 -5.61
CA ASP A 345 16.87 45.75 -5.47
C ASP A 345 15.98 45.30 -6.63
N GLN A 346 16.26 44.10 -7.15
CA GLN A 346 15.44 43.44 -8.16
C GLN A 346 14.66 42.29 -7.56
N THR A 347 13.53 41.94 -8.16
CA THR A 347 12.74 40.76 -7.78
C THR A 347 12.94 39.64 -8.80
N ALA A 348 13.15 38.42 -8.33
CA ALA A 348 13.23 37.23 -9.17
C ALA A 348 12.34 36.11 -8.64
N THR A 349 11.67 35.39 -9.53
CA THR A 349 10.87 34.21 -9.17
C THR A 349 11.59 32.96 -9.64
N VAL A 350 11.94 32.07 -8.72
CA VAL A 350 12.51 30.75 -9.00
C VAL A 350 11.38 29.73 -9.09
N THR A 351 11.44 28.85 -10.09
CA THR A 351 10.45 27.81 -10.34
C THR A 351 11.13 26.44 -10.52
N ASP A 352 10.35 25.38 -10.36
CA ASP A 352 10.83 23.99 -10.35
C ASP A 352 11.72 23.63 -11.55
N GLU A 353 12.94 23.18 -11.27
CA GLU A 353 13.93 22.68 -12.23
C GLU A 353 14.26 23.67 -13.37
N LYS A 354 13.97 24.96 -13.20
CA LYS A 354 14.26 26.01 -14.18
C LYS A 354 15.36 26.96 -13.71
N THR A 355 16.06 27.52 -14.68
CA THR A 355 16.96 28.66 -14.48
C THR A 355 16.19 29.96 -14.76
N SER A 356 16.01 30.76 -13.73
CA SER A 356 15.49 32.13 -13.82
C SER A 356 16.64 33.09 -14.08
N HIS A 357 16.35 34.16 -14.83
CA HIS A 357 17.34 35.17 -15.19
C HIS A 357 16.89 36.55 -14.71
N VAL A 358 17.82 37.31 -14.14
CA VAL A 358 17.61 38.72 -13.80
C VAL A 358 18.79 39.53 -14.30
N THR A 359 18.51 40.69 -14.89
CA THR A 359 19.54 41.64 -15.33
C THR A 359 19.54 42.84 -14.40
N VAL A 360 20.73 43.22 -13.92
CA VAL A 360 20.92 44.36 -13.02
C VAL A 360 21.91 45.33 -13.67
N GLU A 361 21.48 46.56 -13.92
CA GLU A 361 22.30 47.59 -14.57
C GLU A 361 22.84 48.61 -13.58
N ASP A 362 24.13 48.95 -13.67
CA ASP A 362 24.70 50.05 -12.88
C ASP A 362 24.91 51.30 -13.74
N VAL A 363 24.63 52.44 -13.12
CA VAL A 363 24.91 53.74 -13.71
C VAL A 363 26.31 54.20 -13.30
N LYS A 364 27.12 54.58 -14.28
CA LYS A 364 28.46 55.13 -14.04
C LYS A 364 28.36 56.45 -13.26
N VAL A 365 29.16 56.61 -12.22
CA VAL A 365 29.27 57.87 -11.47
C VAL A 365 29.86 58.95 -12.40
N PRO A 366 29.18 60.09 -12.60
CA PRO A 366 29.73 61.19 -13.38
C PRO A 366 31.06 61.66 -12.78
N VAL A 367 32.13 61.67 -13.58
CA VAL A 367 33.42 62.22 -13.15
C VAL A 367 33.22 63.71 -12.94
N GLN A 368 33.28 64.19 -11.69
CA GLN A 368 33.27 65.63 -11.45
C GLN A 368 34.52 66.24 -12.10
N PRO A 369 34.39 67.33 -12.88
CA PRO A 369 35.56 68.00 -13.42
C PRO A 369 36.46 68.46 -12.27
N LYS A 370 37.74 68.07 -12.29
CA LYS A 370 38.73 68.62 -11.35
C LYS A 370 38.71 70.15 -11.49
N LEU A 371 38.25 70.85 -10.45
CA LEU A 371 38.32 72.31 -10.40
C LEU A 371 39.80 72.72 -10.47
N LYS A 372 40.15 73.56 -11.44
CA LYS A 372 41.51 74.13 -11.53
C LYS A 372 41.77 74.95 -10.26
N PRO A 373 42.94 74.83 -9.61
CA PRO A 373 43.29 75.70 -8.49
C PRO A 373 43.16 77.16 -8.91
N ARG A 374 42.39 77.95 -8.16
CA ARG A 374 42.31 79.40 -8.39
C ARG A 374 43.69 79.99 -8.06
N PRO A 375 44.33 80.77 -8.95
CA PRO A 375 45.57 81.46 -8.61
C PRO A 375 45.34 82.36 -7.40
N VAL A 376 46.15 82.18 -6.36
CA VAL A 376 46.19 83.11 -5.23
C VAL A 376 47.02 84.32 -5.68
N THR A 377 46.36 85.42 -6.04
CA THR A 377 47.05 86.69 -6.25
C THR A 377 47.26 87.34 -4.89
N ILE A 378 48.50 87.34 -4.38
CA ILE A 378 48.88 88.13 -3.20
C ILE A 378 49.12 89.56 -3.70
N PRO A 379 48.35 90.58 -3.26
CA PRO A 379 48.64 91.97 -3.59
C PRO A 379 50.01 92.35 -3.02
N ALA A 380 50.89 92.90 -3.86
CA ALA A 380 52.17 93.44 -3.40
C ALA A 380 51.93 94.56 -2.39
N LEU A 381 52.62 94.50 -1.24
CA LEU A 381 52.61 95.56 -0.24
C LEU A 381 53.17 96.86 -0.85
N PRO A 382 52.54 98.02 -0.57
CA PRO A 382 52.99 99.30 -1.13
C PRO A 382 54.38 99.65 -0.60
N GLN A 383 55.30 99.95 -1.52
CA GLN A 383 56.61 100.49 -1.17
C GLN A 383 56.42 101.91 -0.61
N THR A 384 56.84 102.12 0.63
CA THR A 384 56.99 103.46 1.21
C THR A 384 58.41 103.92 0.92
N GLY A 385 58.53 104.97 0.11
CA GLY A 385 59.80 105.60 -0.19
C GLY A 385 60.16 106.67 0.85
N ALA A 386 61.43 106.69 1.24
CA ALA A 386 62.21 107.87 1.63
C ALA A 386 63.70 107.53 1.44
#